data_AF-A0A661CY94-F1
#
_entry.id   AF-A0A661CY94-F1
#
_cell.length_a   1.000
_cell.length_b   1.000
_cell.length_c   1.000
_cell.angle_alpha   90.00
_cell.angle_beta   90.00
_cell.angle_gamma   90.00
#
_symmetry.space_group_name_H-M   'P 1'
#
loop_
_entity.id
_entity.type
_entity.pdbx_description
1 polymer ?
#
loop_
_entity_poly.entity_id
_entity_poly.type
_entity_poly.pdbx_seq_one_letter_code
_entity_poly.pdbx_strand_id
1 'polypeptide(L)'
;LVILGLIDINIALGLLPAALLTSICCAAIGGLIAVWSKSIDNFAVIMNFFIFPVFFLSGALYPVKQLPDYLHYIVAVNPFSYGVDLLKHAVPNVNTDFSVTTDIVVLISFSTIAILIACWRFSRESVHEPLFHRATKR
;
A
#
# COMPACT_ATOMS: atom_id res chain seq x y z
N LEU A 1 5.69 -20.64 11.37
CA LEU A 1 5.01 -20.20 12.60
C LEU A 1 4.04 -21.26 13.11
N VAL A 2 3.05 -21.66 12.32
CA VAL A 2 2.12 -22.76 12.69
C VAL A 2 2.86 -24.10 12.90
N ILE A 3 3.76 -24.49 11.98
CA ILE A 3 4.57 -25.72 12.10
C ILE A 3 5.50 -25.68 13.34
N LEU A 4 5.88 -24.48 13.79
CA LEU A 4 6.71 -24.28 14.99
C LEU A 4 5.89 -24.24 16.28
N GLY A 5 4.56 -24.37 16.20
CA GLY A 5 3.65 -24.31 17.35
C GLY A 5 3.49 -22.91 17.97
N LEU A 6 3.95 -21.85 17.30
CA LEU A 6 3.91 -20.49 17.85
C LEU A 6 2.55 -19.78 17.68
N ILE A 7 1.73 -20.20 16.71
CA ILE A 7 0.50 -19.51 16.33
C ILE A 7 -0.58 -20.54 15.97
N ASP A 8 -1.80 -20.30 16.45
CA ASP A 8 -2.98 -21.10 16.11
C ASP A 8 -3.37 -20.97 14.63
N ILE A 9 -3.92 -22.05 14.07
CA ILE A 9 -4.38 -22.08 12.67
C ILE A 9 -5.41 -20.98 12.37
N ASN A 10 -6.26 -20.64 13.35
CA ASN A 10 -7.30 -19.61 13.20
C ASN A 10 -6.70 -18.21 13.02
N ILE A 11 -5.63 -17.91 13.75
CA ILE A 11 -4.91 -16.63 13.65
C ILE A 11 -4.21 -16.55 12.28
N ALA A 12 -3.59 -17.64 11.84
CA ALA A 12 -2.97 -17.71 10.52
C ALA A 12 -3.99 -17.49 9.39
N LEU A 13 -5.19 -18.06 9.51
CA LEU A 13 -6.28 -17.86 8.56
C LEU A 13 -6.81 -16.42 8.57
N GLY A 14 -6.85 -15.76 9.72
CA GLY A 14 -7.23 -14.34 9.81
C GLY A 14 -6.17 -13.38 9.25
N LEU A 15 -4.89 -13.71 9.42
CA LEU A 15 -3.76 -12.90 8.91
C LEU A 15 -3.64 -12.94 7.38
N LEU A 16 -3.96 -14.07 6.75
CA LEU A 16 -3.85 -14.23 5.30
C LEU A 16 -4.63 -13.17 4.49
N PRO A 17 -5.95 -12.98 4.67
CA PRO A 17 -6.69 -11.97 3.92
C PRO A 17 -6.23 -10.55 4.24
N ALA A 18 -5.88 -10.25 5.49
CA ALA A 18 -5.34 -8.96 5.90
C ALA A 18 -4.00 -8.65 5.21
N ALA A 19 -3.10 -9.65 5.15
CA ALA A 19 -1.81 -9.54 4.47
C ALA A 19 -1.97 -9.42 2.95
N LEU A 20 -2.89 -10.19 2.35
CA LEU A 20 -3.20 -10.09 0.93
C LEU A 20 -3.72 -8.70 0.58
N LEU A 21 -4.69 -8.16 1.32
CA LEU A 21 -5.24 -6.84 1.05
C LEU A 21 -4.20 -5.72 1.24
N THR A 22 -3.38 -5.83 2.30
CA THR A 22 -2.27 -4.90 2.55
C THR A 22 -1.22 -4.96 1.44
N SER A 23 -0.86 -6.15 0.96
CA SER A 23 0.11 -6.31 -0.14
C SER A 23 -0.41 -5.77 -1.47
N ILE A 24 -1.72 -5.90 -1.75
CA ILE A 24 -2.37 -5.26 -2.91
C ILE A 24 -2.27 -3.74 -2.79
N CYS A 25 -2.53 -3.17 -1.61
CA CYS A 25 -2.36 -1.74 -1.36
C CYS A 25 -0.91 -1.29 -1.60
N CYS A 26 0.07 -2.01 -1.07
CA CYS A 26 1.50 -1.73 -1.31
C CYS A 26 1.86 -1.79 -2.80
N ALA A 27 1.35 -2.81 -3.52
CA ALA A 27 1.56 -2.94 -4.96
C ALA A 27 0.92 -1.78 -5.73
N ALA A 28 -0.25 -1.29 -5.31
CA ALA A 28 -0.90 -0.14 -5.91
C ALA A 28 -0.13 1.17 -5.69
N ILE A 29 0.42 1.40 -4.48
CA ILE A 29 1.32 2.53 -4.19
C ILE A 29 2.57 2.45 -5.07
N GLY A 30 3.20 1.27 -5.15
CA GLY A 30 4.36 1.06 -6.00
C GLY A 30 4.04 1.29 -7.48
N GLY A 31 2.90 0.80 -7.97
CA GLY A 31 2.44 1.00 -9.34
C GLY A 31 2.21 2.47 -9.68
N LEU A 32 1.62 3.22 -8.75
CA LEU A 32 1.49 4.67 -8.86
C LEU A 32 2.85 5.35 -9.02
N ILE A 33 3.81 5.06 -8.14
CA ILE A 33 5.15 5.65 -8.20
C ILE A 33 5.88 5.24 -9.48
N ALA A 34 5.71 3.99 -9.95
CA ALA A 34 6.31 3.49 -11.18
C ALA A 34 5.85 4.29 -12.41
N VAL A 35 4.56 4.60 -12.49
CA VAL A 35 3.96 5.37 -13.59
C VAL A 35 4.47 6.81 -13.67
N TRP A 36 4.85 7.42 -12.55
CA TRP A 36 5.46 8.75 -12.54
C TRP A 36 6.98 8.74 -12.65
N SER A 37 7.61 7.58 -12.54
CA SER A 37 9.05 7.46 -12.69
C SER A 37 9.46 7.33 -14.15
N LYS A 38 10.49 8.07 -14.54
CA LYS A 38 11.06 8.02 -15.90
C LYS A 38 12.11 6.91 -16.08
N SER A 39 12.64 6.37 -14.99
CA SER A 39 13.65 5.31 -14.99
C SER A 39 13.52 4.40 -13.77
N ILE A 40 14.13 3.22 -13.85
CA ILE A 40 14.15 2.25 -12.75
C ILE A 40 14.97 2.79 -11.55
N ASP A 41 16.07 3.50 -11.81
CA ASP A 41 16.88 4.14 -10.76
C ASP A 41 16.08 5.20 -10.00
N ASN A 42 15.36 6.06 -10.73
CA ASN A 42 14.52 7.10 -10.12
C ASN A 42 13.34 6.50 -9.34
N PHE A 43 12.80 5.36 -9.80
CA PHE A 43 11.74 4.64 -9.09
C PHE A 43 12.24 4.15 -7.73
N ALA A 44 13.40 3.50 -7.70
CA ALA A 44 13.99 2.98 -6.46
C ALA A 44 14.29 4.11 -5.46
N VAL A 45 14.82 5.24 -5.93
CA VAL A 45 15.08 6.42 -5.08
C VAL A 45 13.79 6.96 -4.47
N ILE A 46 12.74 7.15 -5.27
CA ILE A 46 11.45 7.66 -4.79
C ILE A 46 10.82 6.68 -3.78
N MET A 47 10.81 5.38 -4.10
CA MET A 47 10.27 4.35 -3.21
C MET A 47 10.99 4.32 -1.87
N ASN A 48 12.33 4.35 -1.86
CA ASN A 48 13.11 4.35 -0.63
C ASN A 48 12.86 5.60 0.22
N PHE A 49 12.68 6.76 -0.42
CA PHE A 49 12.33 7.99 0.29
C PHE A 49 10.92 7.95 0.88
N PHE A 50 9.95 7.35 0.16
CA PHE A 50 8.55 7.29 0.60
C PHE A 50 8.26 6.20 1.63
N ILE A 51 8.92 5.04 1.51
CA ILE A 51 8.59 3.87 2.32
C ILE A 51 8.88 4.11 3.80
N PHE A 52 9.96 4.82 4.12
CA PHE A 52 10.34 5.06 5.51
C PHE A 52 9.34 5.97 6.25
N PRO A 53 8.97 7.16 5.74
CA PRO A 53 7.92 7.99 6.33
C PRO A 53 6.57 7.27 6.42
N VAL A 54 6.15 6.59 5.33
CA VAL A 54 4.87 5.88 5.29
C VAL A 54 4.83 4.76 6.33
N PHE A 55 5.91 3.99 6.46
CA PHE A 55 6.00 2.91 7.43
C PHE A 55 6.05 3.43 8.87
N PHE A 56 6.78 4.52 9.12
CA PHE A 56 6.86 5.16 10.44
C PHE A 56 5.49 5.70 10.88
N LEU A 57 4.75 6.32 9.95
CA LEU A 57 3.44 6.92 10.16
C LEU A 57 2.28 5.93 9.94
N SER A 58 2.53 4.63 9.99
CA SER A 58 1.50 3.60 9.77
C SER A 58 0.92 3.02 11.04
N GLY A 59 1.49 3.33 12.20
CA GLY A 59 1.13 2.66 13.45
C GLY A 59 1.82 1.31 13.65
N ALA A 60 2.75 0.90 12.76
CA ALA A 60 3.52 -0.34 12.88
C ALA A 60 4.70 -0.23 13.87
N LEU A 61 5.41 0.90 13.84
CA LEU A 61 6.57 1.15 14.71
C LEU A 61 6.18 1.89 16.01
N TYR A 62 5.24 2.83 15.90
CA TYR A 62 4.79 3.66 17.02
C TYR A 62 3.28 3.54 17.17
N PRO A 63 2.75 3.30 18.38
CA PRO A 63 1.30 3.25 18.60
C PRO A 63 0.65 4.58 18.21
N VAL A 64 -0.40 4.55 17.40
CA VAL A 64 -1.03 5.78 16.88
C VAL A 64 -1.55 6.66 18.03
N LYS A 65 -2.07 6.04 19.09
CA LYS A 65 -2.59 6.72 20.29
C LYS A 65 -1.56 7.58 21.05
N GLN A 66 -0.27 7.35 20.85
CA GLN A 66 0.81 8.10 21.52
C GLN A 66 1.35 9.26 20.67
N LEU A 67 0.89 9.39 19.43
CA LEU A 67 1.30 10.46 18.54
C LEU A 67 0.58 11.78 18.91
N PRO A 68 1.21 12.94 18.71
CA PRO A 68 0.54 14.24 18.79
C PRO A 68 -0.62 14.36 17.80
N ASP A 69 -1.63 15.17 18.14
CA ASP A 69 -2.87 15.34 17.35
C ASP A 69 -2.61 15.67 15.87
N TYR A 70 -1.56 16.46 15.57
CA TYR A 70 -1.22 16.82 14.19
C TYR A 70 -0.77 15.61 13.34
N LEU A 71 -0.12 14.62 13.96
CA LEU A 71 0.29 13.39 13.26
C LEU A 71 -0.87 12.43 13.05
N HIS A 72 -1.93 12.48 13.89
CA HIS A 72 -3.12 11.63 13.68
C HIS A 72 -3.77 11.87 12.33
N TYR A 73 -3.84 13.14 11.89
CA TYR A 73 -4.38 13.45 10.57
C TYR A 73 -3.53 12.83 9.44
N ILE A 74 -2.21 12.81 9.58
CA ILE A 74 -1.32 12.23 8.58
C ILE A 74 -1.47 10.69 8.55
N VAL A 75 -1.57 10.06 9.72
CA VAL A 75 -1.82 8.62 9.84
C VAL A 75 -3.16 8.24 9.20
N ALA A 76 -4.21 9.06 9.41
CA ALA A 76 -5.54 8.83 8.86
C ALA A 76 -5.60 8.97 7.34
N VAL A 77 -4.73 9.80 6.74
CA VAL A 77 -4.60 9.92 5.27
C VAL A 77 -3.80 8.78 4.67
N ASN A 78 -2.89 8.17 5.45
CA ASN A 78 -2.02 7.10 4.99
C ASN A 78 -2.80 5.76 4.85
N PRO A 79 -3.05 5.26 3.63
CA PRO A 79 -3.80 4.01 3.41
C PRO A 79 -3.07 2.79 3.99
N PHE A 80 -1.74 2.86 4.10
CA PHE A 80 -0.93 1.79 4.66
C PHE A 80 -1.18 1.61 6.17
N SER A 81 -1.59 2.67 6.89
CA SER A 81 -1.97 2.59 8.31
C SER A 81 -3.13 1.61 8.54
N TYR A 82 -4.13 1.64 7.67
CA TYR A 82 -5.29 0.75 7.72
C TYR A 82 -4.91 -0.70 7.42
N GLY A 83 -3.90 -0.93 6.57
CA GLY A 83 -3.34 -2.27 6.32
C GLY A 83 -2.67 -2.85 7.56
N VAL A 84 -1.88 -2.02 8.25
CA VAL A 84 -1.26 -2.41 9.52
C VAL A 84 -2.32 -2.65 10.60
N ASP A 85 -3.34 -1.80 10.72
CA ASP A 85 -4.41 -1.99 11.70
C ASP A 85 -5.22 -3.26 11.43
N LEU A 86 -5.52 -3.56 10.15
CA LEU A 86 -6.20 -4.79 9.75
C LEU A 86 -5.40 -6.05 10.12
N LEU A 87 -4.07 -5.99 10.05
CA LEU A 87 -3.20 -7.06 10.52
C LEU A 87 -3.26 -7.21 12.05
N LYS A 88 -3.37 -6.10 12.80
CA LYS A 88 -3.55 -6.13 14.27
C LYS A 88 -4.87 -6.78 14.66
N HIS A 89 -5.97 -6.56 13.91
CA HIS A 89 -7.26 -7.21 14.17
C HIS A 89 -7.21 -8.75 14.10
N ALA A 90 -6.30 -9.30 13.29
CA ALA A 90 -6.12 -10.74 13.20
C ALA A 90 -5.32 -11.33 14.38
N VAL A 91 -4.63 -10.51 15.16
CA VAL A 91 -3.78 -10.93 16.28
C VAL A 91 -4.48 -10.66 17.62
N PRO A 92 -4.69 -11.69 18.46
CA PRO A 92 -5.29 -11.49 19.77
C PRO A 92 -4.44 -10.59 20.68
N ASN A 93 -5.10 -9.82 21.55
CA ASN A 93 -4.48 -8.93 22.55
C ASN A 93 -3.67 -7.75 21.99
N VAL A 94 -3.86 -7.40 20.71
CA VAL A 94 -3.28 -6.19 20.13
C VAL A 94 -4.33 -5.09 20.10
N ASN A 95 -3.94 -3.89 20.55
CA ASN A 95 -4.81 -2.72 20.47
C ASN A 95 -4.94 -2.27 19.01
N THR A 96 -6.17 -2.18 18.53
CA THR A 96 -6.50 -1.64 17.22
C THR A 96 -6.90 -0.17 17.34
N ASP A 97 -6.63 0.58 16.30
CA ASP A 97 -6.84 2.03 16.22
C ASP A 97 -8.13 2.34 15.45
N PHE A 98 -8.50 1.52 14.46
CA PHE A 98 -9.68 1.68 13.61
C PHE A 98 -10.60 0.45 13.67
N SER A 99 -11.76 0.55 13.03
CA SER A 99 -12.68 -0.58 12.84
C SER A 99 -12.28 -1.40 11.63
N VAL A 100 -12.38 -2.73 11.72
CA VAL A 100 -12.13 -3.68 10.61
C VAL A 100 -12.82 -3.25 9.31
N THR A 101 -14.06 -2.77 9.41
CA THR A 101 -14.83 -2.35 8.23
C THR A 101 -14.21 -1.11 7.57
N THR A 102 -13.76 -0.14 8.37
CA THR A 102 -13.08 1.06 7.88
C THR A 102 -11.79 0.67 7.17
N ASP A 103 -11.00 -0.23 7.77
CA ASP A 103 -9.74 -0.67 7.19
C ASP A 103 -9.93 -1.30 5.81
N ILE A 104 -10.88 -2.25 5.73
CA ILE A 104 -11.19 -2.95 4.48
C ILE A 104 -11.69 -1.98 3.41
N VAL A 105 -12.61 -1.08 3.76
CA VAL A 105 -13.18 -0.11 2.81
C VAL A 105 -12.10 0.80 2.26
N VAL A 106 -11.25 1.37 3.13
CA VAL A 106 -10.18 2.29 2.73
C VAL A 106 -9.16 1.59 1.86
N LEU A 107 -8.71 0.38 2.25
CA LEU A 107 -7.74 -0.38 1.47
C LEU A 107 -8.26 -0.75 0.09
N ILE A 108 -9.50 -1.24 -0.01
CA ILE A 108 -10.11 -1.58 -1.29
C ILE A 108 -10.28 -0.32 -2.14
N SER A 109 -10.88 0.74 -1.59
CA SER A 109 -11.13 1.97 -2.36
C SER A 109 -9.84 2.59 -2.86
N PHE A 110 -8.83 2.69 -1.99
CA PHE A 110 -7.54 3.26 -2.36
C PHE A 110 -6.84 2.40 -3.42
N SER A 111 -6.76 1.08 -3.22
CA SER A 111 -6.10 0.18 -4.16
C SER A 111 -6.76 0.20 -5.53
N THR A 112 -8.09 0.19 -5.58
CA THR A 112 -8.84 0.28 -6.84
C THR A 112 -8.57 1.60 -7.55
N ILE A 113 -8.66 2.73 -6.85
CA ILE A 113 -8.41 4.06 -7.44
C ILE A 113 -6.96 4.15 -7.94
N ALA A 114 -5.99 3.72 -7.14
CA ALA A 114 -4.58 3.74 -7.49
C ALA A 114 -4.27 2.90 -8.72
N ILE A 115 -4.79 1.67 -8.80
CA ILE A 115 -4.64 0.79 -9.95
C ILE A 115 -5.31 1.40 -11.20
N LEU A 116 -6.51 1.98 -11.06
CA LEU A 116 -7.20 2.62 -12.19
C LEU A 116 -6.41 3.80 -12.74
N ILE A 117 -5.86 4.66 -11.87
CA ILE A 117 -5.01 5.79 -12.27
C ILE A 117 -3.75 5.27 -12.97
N ALA A 118 -3.11 4.24 -12.41
CA ALA A 118 -1.92 3.65 -13.00
C ALA A 118 -2.20 3.06 -14.40
N CYS A 119 -3.24 2.26 -14.54
CA CYS A 119 -3.67 1.67 -15.82
C CYS A 119 -4.03 2.75 -16.85
N TRP A 120 -4.77 3.78 -16.44
CA TRP A 120 -5.16 4.88 -17.32
C TRP A 120 -3.94 5.64 -17.84
N ARG A 121 -2.96 5.92 -16.97
CA ARG A 121 -1.77 6.67 -17.36
C ARG A 121 -0.84 5.85 -18.26
N PHE A 122 -0.65 4.56 -17.97
CA PHE A 122 0.08 3.64 -18.84
C PHE A 122 -0.53 3.56 -20.24
N SER A 123 -1.87 3.49 -20.32
CA SER A 123 -2.59 3.45 -21.60
C SER A 123 -2.40 4.70 -22.46
N ARG A 124 -1.96 5.83 -21.89
CA ARG A 124 -1.70 7.08 -22.66
C ARG A 124 -0.27 7.15 -23.17
N GLU A 125 0.68 6.49 -22.51
CA GLU A 125 2.08 6.48 -22.92
C GLU A 125 2.35 5.49 -24.06
N SER A 126 1.65 4.35 -24.08
CA SER A 126 1.81 3.32 -25.11
C SER A 126 1.30 3.72 -26.51
N VAL A 127 0.58 4.83 -26.65
CA VAL A 127 -0.06 5.25 -27.91
C VAL A 127 0.91 5.96 -28.86
N HIS A 128 2.04 6.48 -28.38
CA HIS A 128 2.94 7.32 -29.20
C HIS A 128 4.09 6.59 -29.90
N GLU A 129 4.32 5.31 -29.61
CA GLU A 129 5.46 4.55 -30.15
C GLU A 129 5.31 4.06 -31.61
N PRO A 130 4.13 3.66 -32.12
CA PRO A 130 4.04 3.13 -33.49
C PRO A 130 4.06 4.20 -34.60
N LEU A 131 3.95 5.50 -34.28
CA LEU A 131 3.88 6.56 -35.30
C LEU A 131 5.25 7.04 -35.78
N PHE A 132 6.28 7.09 -34.92
CA PHE A 132 7.59 7.60 -35.30
C PHE A 132 8.38 6.63 -36.19
N HIS A 133 8.18 5.31 -36.04
CA HIS A 133 8.85 4.33 -36.89
C HIS A 133 8.40 4.34 -38.37
N ARG A 134 7.25 4.95 -38.69
CA ARG A 134 6.77 5.10 -40.08
C ARG A 134 7.18 6.41 -40.74
N ALA A 135 7.55 7.44 -39.97
CA ALA A 135 7.88 8.76 -40.50
C ALA A 135 9.34 8.91 -40.92
N THR A 136 10.28 8.22 -40.25
CA THR A 136 11.73 8.30 -40.53
C THR A 136 12.22 7.30 -41.60
N LYS A 137 11.30 6.58 -42.26
CA LYS A 137 11.62 5.58 -43.29
C LYS A 137 11.19 6.00 -44.70
N ARG A 138 11.18 7.31 -44.97
CA ARG A 138 11.07 7.88 -46.31
C ARG A 138 12.29 8.72 -46.63
#